data_AF-A0A963ZHL9-F1
#
_entry.id   AF-A0A963ZHL9-F1
#
_cell.length_a   1.000
_cell.length_b   1.000
_cell.length_c   1.000
_cell.angle_alpha   90.00
_cell.angle_beta   90.00
_cell.angle_gamma   90.00
#
_symmetry.space_group_name_H-M   'P 1'
#
loop_
_entity.id
_entity.type
_entity.pdbx_description
1 polymer ?
#
loop_
_entity_poly.entity_id
_entity_poly.type
_entity_poly.pdbx_seq_one_letter_code
_entity_poly.pdbx_strand_id
1 'polypeptide(L)'
;MKRTIHLLIAFCGFLYISSLLTGCYTITRTEEDLYTITQSDTTIREEVHNPPGDRENGTIYPSPRTVDITREYVQRDSTVERHYPAFLRFGGVETASFFSTGSTDGAGNGLFGLYGLLNIKRTTASKIFTADMYRIMPYEIRLRWFDDAPDWTIGTAATELFIRQSDSSAEWDSDERLIGVAPIYIRKRFFLREEPPYIMVVPFFGFSGPWGPSYYVNMGSTFDVGSYGGLNFRGYAGFIAGTSSLFSENQTSGVTFPYFGFGVSALDFVNKTEELFIEWKDHDHNALEVSGLNVDIVRAFSDTSDPFATTLNDPTAGTPPFTGMILRFASASIPVPIGDRRWFIGTSLFNLMALNKTNVAFGFLPLRTGYRLNLVADELNLEPFGEFTYFPSTAWHLGIRSVLKLPEIEQLGFDFPMTLNVVAGLVSGSTNLDVLTDFEDLQAPDSFTTPYIGFGIGIGDALFSPAEVMRR
;
A
#
# COMPACT_ATOMS: atom_id res chain seq x y z
N MET A 1 -30.22 6.93 -4.51
CA MET A 1 -30.35 5.49 -4.85
C MET A 1 -29.72 5.11 -6.19
N LYS A 2 -30.09 5.72 -7.34
CA LYS A 2 -29.48 5.39 -8.64
C LYS A 2 -27.96 5.64 -8.72
N ARG A 3 -27.46 6.72 -8.10
CA ARG A 3 -26.01 7.06 -8.06
C ARG A 3 -25.17 6.13 -7.19
N THR A 4 -25.70 5.68 -6.05
CA THR A 4 -25.05 4.71 -5.16
C THR A 4 -24.83 3.36 -5.85
N ILE A 5 -25.78 2.95 -6.70
CA ILE A 5 -25.69 1.75 -7.53
C ILE A 5 -24.59 1.89 -8.60
N HIS A 6 -24.39 3.08 -9.18
CA HIS A 6 -23.33 3.30 -10.18
C HIS A 6 -21.93 3.31 -9.53
N LEU A 7 -21.81 3.86 -8.31
CA LEU A 7 -20.56 3.82 -7.54
C LEU A 7 -20.23 2.40 -7.08
N LEU A 8 -21.24 1.62 -6.67
CA LEU A 8 -21.10 0.21 -6.31
C LEU A 8 -20.72 -0.65 -7.54
N ILE A 9 -21.32 -0.41 -8.70
CA ILE A 9 -20.98 -1.12 -9.95
C ILE A 9 -19.57 -0.74 -10.42
N ALA A 10 -19.16 0.52 -10.29
CA ALA A 10 -17.79 0.94 -10.59
C ALA A 10 -16.78 0.33 -9.60
N PHE A 11 -17.12 0.25 -8.32
CA PHE A 11 -16.30 -0.39 -7.28
C PHE A 11 -16.22 -1.92 -7.43
N CYS A 12 -17.32 -2.59 -7.79
CA CYS A 12 -17.34 -4.01 -8.12
C CYS A 12 -16.63 -4.30 -9.44
N GLY A 13 -16.77 -3.44 -10.45
CA GLY A 13 -16.03 -3.51 -11.70
C GLY A 13 -14.53 -3.30 -11.49
N PHE A 14 -14.17 -2.41 -10.58
CA PHE A 14 -12.79 -2.18 -10.11
C PHE A 14 -12.22 -3.42 -9.40
N LEU A 15 -12.97 -4.02 -8.46
CA LEU A 15 -12.58 -5.28 -7.80
C LEU A 15 -12.42 -6.41 -8.83
N TYR A 16 -13.33 -6.52 -9.80
CA TYR A 16 -13.27 -7.54 -10.83
C TYR A 16 -12.07 -7.38 -11.78
N ILE A 17 -11.79 -6.16 -12.26
CA ILE A 17 -10.62 -5.89 -13.12
C ILE A 17 -9.32 -6.06 -12.35
N SER A 18 -9.28 -5.65 -11.08
CA SER A 18 -8.11 -5.88 -10.21
C SER A 18 -7.83 -7.36 -9.98
N SER A 19 -8.89 -8.18 -9.83
CA SER A 19 -8.77 -9.65 -9.70
C SER A 19 -8.34 -10.34 -11.00
N LEU A 20 -8.72 -9.80 -12.16
CA LEU A 20 -8.29 -10.31 -13.46
C LEU A 20 -6.84 -9.95 -13.78
N LEU A 21 -6.35 -8.78 -13.34
CA LEU A 21 -4.95 -8.37 -13.52
C LEU A 21 -4.00 -9.10 -12.57
N THR A 22 -4.42 -9.39 -11.32
CA THR A 22 -3.66 -10.24 -10.40
C THR A 22 -3.70 -11.72 -10.77
N GLY A 23 -4.72 -12.17 -11.52
CA GLY A 23 -4.83 -13.55 -12.00
C GLY A 23 -3.80 -13.94 -13.07
N CYS A 24 -3.23 -12.99 -13.81
CA CYS A 24 -2.20 -13.27 -14.82
C CYS A 24 -0.76 -13.06 -14.33
N TYR A 25 -0.55 -12.26 -13.29
CA TYR A 25 0.76 -12.01 -12.70
C TYR A 25 0.63 -12.00 -11.17
N THR A 26 1.18 -13.03 -10.53
CA THR A 26 1.20 -13.13 -9.08
C THR A 26 2.14 -12.07 -8.50
N ILE A 27 1.78 -11.44 -7.38
CA ILE A 27 2.64 -10.49 -6.65
C ILE A 27 3.89 -11.20 -6.09
N THR A 28 3.71 -12.48 -5.77
CA THR A 28 4.73 -13.37 -5.22
C THR A 28 5.00 -14.51 -6.18
N ARG A 29 6.28 -14.80 -6.43
CA ARG A 29 6.75 -16.03 -7.07
C ARG A 29 7.02 -17.06 -5.98
N THR A 30 6.31 -18.18 -6.02
CA THR A 30 6.59 -19.32 -5.14
C THR A 30 7.51 -20.31 -5.87
N GLU A 31 8.58 -20.71 -5.19
CA GLU A 31 9.48 -21.78 -5.63
C GLU A 31 9.39 -22.92 -4.63
N GLU A 32 9.29 -24.15 -5.13
CA GLU A 32 9.25 -25.36 -4.31
C GLU A 32 10.57 -26.11 -4.46
N ASP A 33 11.27 -26.29 -3.35
CA ASP A 33 12.47 -27.12 -3.29
C ASP A 33 12.16 -28.48 -2.67
N LEU A 34 12.63 -29.54 -3.31
CA LEU A 34 12.53 -30.91 -2.80
C LEU A 34 13.88 -31.34 -2.18
N TYR A 35 13.89 -31.58 -0.88
CA TYR A 35 15.03 -32.12 -0.16
C TYR A 35 14.79 -33.60 0.19
N THR A 36 15.60 -34.50 -0.36
CA THR A 36 15.56 -35.93 0.04
C THR A 36 16.50 -36.17 1.21
N ILE A 37 15.94 -36.43 2.38
CA ILE A 37 16.69 -36.79 3.58
C ILE A 37 16.88 -38.30 3.60
N THR A 38 18.12 -38.76 3.47
CA THR A 38 18.48 -40.18 3.58
C THR A 38 19.10 -40.46 4.94
N GLN A 39 18.40 -41.23 5.77
CA GLN A 39 18.95 -41.78 7.00
C GLN A 39 19.41 -43.21 6.72
N SER A 40 20.66 -43.53 7.04
CA SER A 40 21.17 -44.90 6.95
C SER A 40 21.59 -45.40 8.32
N ASP A 41 20.97 -46.49 8.76
CA ASP A 41 21.39 -47.22 9.93
C ASP A 41 22.12 -48.50 9.50
N THR A 42 23.22 -48.83 10.16
CA THR A 42 24.03 -50.02 9.84
C THR A 42 24.26 -50.81 11.12
N THR A 43 23.60 -51.96 11.21
CA THR A 43 23.77 -52.90 12.32
C THR A 43 24.75 -53.99 11.93
N ILE A 44 25.82 -54.15 12.71
CA ILE A 44 26.81 -55.22 12.54
C ILE A 44 26.60 -56.21 13.68
N ARG A 45 26.25 -57.46 13.33
CA ARG A 45 26.17 -58.58 14.28
C ARG A 45 27.33 -59.52 14.01
N GLU A 46 28.10 -59.79 15.05
CA GLU A 46 29.21 -60.74 14.99
C GLU A 46 28.93 -61.93 15.89
N GLU A 47 28.96 -63.12 15.29
CA GLU A 47 28.83 -64.37 16.03
C GLU A 47 30.09 -65.20 15.89
N VAL A 48 30.74 -65.46 17.02
CA VAL A 48 31.88 -66.36 17.12
C VAL A 48 31.37 -67.70 17.64
N HIS A 49 31.38 -68.70 16.78
CA HIS A 49 30.96 -70.04 17.17
C HIS A 49 32.14 -70.77 17.81
N ASN A 50 32.09 -70.93 19.13
CA ASN A 50 33.04 -71.77 19.83
C ASN A 50 32.71 -73.25 19.58
N PRO A 51 33.67 -74.09 19.16
CA PRO A 51 33.42 -75.51 18.95
C PRO A 51 33.01 -76.17 20.28
N PRO A 52 31.96 -77.02 20.31
CA PRO A 52 31.49 -77.66 21.54
C PRO A 52 32.40 -78.82 21.97
N GLY A 53 32.70 -78.93 23.27
CA GLY A 53 33.42 -80.07 23.90
C GLY A 53 34.44 -79.67 24.98
N ASP A 54 34.78 -80.62 25.88
CA ASP A 54 35.88 -80.48 26.85
C ASP A 54 37.23 -80.50 26.13
N ARG A 55 38.10 -79.55 26.47
CA ARG A 55 39.36 -79.27 25.74
C ARG A 55 40.53 -80.04 26.36
N GLU A 56 41.31 -80.73 25.53
CA GLU A 56 42.67 -81.13 25.90
C GLU A 56 43.62 -79.91 25.80
N ASN A 57 44.47 -79.76 26.82
CA ASN A 57 45.41 -78.65 26.95
C ASN A 57 46.41 -78.61 25.77
N GLY A 58 46.22 -77.68 24.83
CA GLY A 58 47.28 -77.29 23.87
C GLY A 58 46.89 -77.15 22.40
N THR A 59 45.70 -77.56 21.96
CA THR A 59 45.30 -77.48 20.54
C THR A 59 44.37 -76.31 20.27
N ILE A 60 44.81 -75.33 19.45
CA ILE A 60 44.01 -74.16 19.04
C ILE A 60 43.31 -74.48 17.71
N TYR A 61 41.98 -74.56 17.72
CA TYR A 61 41.17 -74.69 16.50
C TYR A 61 40.71 -73.30 16.04
N PRO A 62 40.67 -73.03 14.72
CA PRO A 62 40.12 -71.79 14.21
C PRO A 62 38.60 -71.75 14.45
N SER A 63 38.13 -70.73 15.18
CA SER A 63 36.71 -70.51 15.40
C SER A 63 36.08 -69.88 14.15
N PRO A 64 35.02 -70.45 13.57
CA PRO A 64 34.29 -69.79 12.50
C PRO A 64 33.62 -68.52 13.03
N ARG A 65 33.84 -67.40 12.34
CA ARG A 65 33.21 -66.11 12.60
C ARG A 65 32.19 -65.84 11.50
N THR A 66 30.95 -65.61 11.88
CA THR A 66 29.92 -65.09 10.99
C THR A 66 29.73 -63.61 11.29
N VAL A 67 29.79 -62.77 10.25
CA VAL A 67 29.54 -61.33 10.36
C VAL A 67 28.35 -61.01 9.48
N ASP A 68 27.23 -60.67 10.13
CA ASP A 68 26.03 -60.22 9.44
C ASP A 68 25.98 -58.69 9.48
N ILE A 69 26.04 -58.06 8.31
CA ILE A 69 25.93 -56.62 8.16
C ILE A 69 24.56 -56.33 7.56
N THR A 70 23.67 -55.73 8.35
CA THR A 70 22.36 -55.28 7.88
C THR A 70 22.37 -53.78 7.78
N ARG A 71 21.99 -53.25 6.62
CA ARG A 71 21.88 -51.81 6.38
C ARG A 71 20.43 -51.46 6.08
N GLU A 72 19.87 -50.56 6.87
CA GLU A 72 18.52 -50.03 6.67
C GLU A 72 18.63 -48.59 6.19
N TYR A 73 17.83 -48.25 5.18
CA TYR A 73 17.76 -46.90 4.63
C TYR A 73 16.33 -46.40 4.76
N VAL A 74 16.16 -45.27 5.43
CA VAL A 74 14.91 -44.52 5.47
C VAL A 74 15.11 -43.25 4.67
N GLN A 75 14.42 -43.15 3.54
CA GLN A 75 14.37 -41.93 2.74
C GLN A 75 13.05 -41.22 3.02
N ARG A 76 13.12 -39.92 3.25
CA ARG A 76 11.95 -39.06 3.38
C ARG A 76 12.19 -37.80 2.57
N ASP A 77 11.20 -37.41 1.79
CA ASP A 77 11.22 -36.16 1.07
C ASP A 77 10.61 -35.06 1.94
N SER A 78 11.27 -33.91 1.95
CA SER A 78 10.83 -32.68 2.59
C SER A 78 10.68 -31.62 1.50
N THR A 79 9.47 -31.10 1.33
CA THR A 79 9.22 -29.94 0.47
C THR A 79 9.35 -28.68 1.29
N VAL A 80 10.03 -27.67 0.74
CA VAL A 80 10.14 -26.34 1.34
C VAL A 80 9.71 -25.33 0.29
N GLU A 81 8.74 -24.50 0.64
CA GLU A 81 8.28 -23.39 -0.20
C GLU A 81 9.06 -22.12 0.14
N ARG A 82 9.48 -21.40 -0.91
CA ARG A 82 10.17 -20.11 -0.82
C ARG A 82 9.39 -19.06 -1.60
N HIS A 83 9.23 -17.89 -1.01
CA HIS A 83 8.41 -16.81 -1.57
C HIS A 83 9.25 -15.59 -1.91
N TYR A 84 9.23 -15.19 -3.18
CA TYR A 84 9.99 -14.06 -3.71
C TYR A 84 9.06 -12.98 -4.27
N PRO A 85 9.44 -11.69 -4.27
CA PRO A 85 8.71 -10.67 -5.00
C PRO A 85 8.79 -10.94 -6.51
N ALA A 86 7.66 -10.80 -7.20
CA ALA A 86 7.55 -10.92 -8.65
C ALA A 86 7.40 -9.57 -9.38
N PHE A 87 7.60 -8.46 -8.66
CA PHE A 87 7.41 -7.10 -9.19
C PHE A 87 8.59 -6.19 -8.88
N LEU A 88 8.81 -5.20 -9.75
CA LEU A 88 9.72 -4.08 -9.51
C LEU A 88 9.00 -2.84 -9.00
N ARG A 89 7.70 -2.73 -9.27
CA ARG A 89 6.81 -1.78 -8.60
C ARG A 89 5.41 -2.36 -8.48
N PHE A 90 4.78 -2.18 -7.33
CA PHE A 90 3.37 -2.46 -7.12
C PHE A 90 2.80 -1.32 -6.28
N GLY A 91 1.96 -0.49 -6.87
CA GLY A 91 1.36 0.66 -6.20
C GLY A 91 -0.15 0.56 -6.08
N GLY A 92 -0.71 1.30 -5.12
CA GLY A 92 -2.15 1.46 -4.95
C GLY A 92 -2.66 2.68 -5.69
N VAL A 93 -2.24 3.88 -5.25
CA VAL A 93 -2.69 5.16 -5.81
C VAL A 93 -1.48 6.08 -6.00
N GLU A 94 -1.42 6.77 -7.13
CA GLU A 94 -0.41 7.76 -7.48
C GLU A 94 -1.14 9.04 -7.94
N THR A 95 -0.81 10.17 -7.35
CA THR A 95 -1.36 11.48 -7.73
C THR A 95 -0.24 12.47 -7.96
N ALA A 96 -0.39 13.35 -8.94
CA ALA A 96 0.57 14.42 -9.18
C ALA A 96 -0.11 15.70 -9.65
N SER A 97 0.49 16.84 -9.32
CA SER A 97 0.14 18.13 -9.90
C SER A 97 1.30 18.67 -10.70
N PHE A 98 0.96 19.34 -11.80
CA PHE A 98 1.89 19.84 -12.79
C PHE A 98 1.69 21.32 -13.11
N PHE A 99 2.81 21.95 -13.39
CA PHE A 99 2.94 23.15 -14.18
C PHE A 99 2.84 22.77 -15.66
N SER A 100 1.84 23.30 -16.34
CA SER A 100 1.63 23.16 -17.79
C SER A 100 1.59 24.54 -18.45
N THR A 101 2.15 24.62 -19.65
CA THR A 101 2.11 25.84 -20.47
C THR A 101 0.73 25.95 -21.12
N GLY A 102 -0.13 26.87 -20.68
CA GLY A 102 -1.36 27.15 -21.44
C GLY A 102 -2.47 27.95 -20.78
N SER A 103 -2.56 28.04 -19.45
CA SER A 103 -3.59 28.87 -18.81
C SER A 103 -3.05 29.59 -17.56
N THR A 104 -3.61 30.77 -17.29
CA THR A 104 -3.48 31.50 -16.01
C THR A 104 -4.45 30.99 -14.94
N ASP A 105 -5.34 30.09 -15.34
CA ASP A 105 -6.49 29.58 -14.60
C ASP A 105 -6.21 28.11 -14.29
N GLY A 106 -5.60 27.86 -13.12
CA GLY A 106 -5.05 26.55 -12.79
C GLY A 106 -6.04 25.62 -12.07
N ALA A 107 -5.85 24.32 -12.28
CA ALA A 107 -6.44 23.23 -11.50
C ALA A 107 -5.80 23.14 -10.11
N GLY A 108 -5.89 24.20 -9.33
CA GLY A 108 -5.33 24.20 -7.98
C GLY A 108 -6.27 23.59 -6.98
N ASN A 109 -6.42 22.28 -7.04
CA ASN A 109 -6.93 21.51 -5.93
C ASN A 109 -5.76 21.02 -5.03
N GLY A 110 -4.79 21.92 -4.79
CA GLY A 110 -3.66 21.84 -3.86
C GLY A 110 -2.52 20.87 -4.18
N LEU A 111 -1.65 20.63 -3.19
CA LEU A 111 -0.39 19.91 -3.37
C LEU A 111 -0.63 18.47 -3.85
N PHE A 112 0.12 18.06 -4.88
CA PHE A 112 0.08 16.70 -5.48
C PHE A 112 -1.26 16.27 -6.09
N GLY A 113 -2.19 17.20 -6.34
CA GLY A 113 -3.48 16.94 -6.99
C GLY A 113 -4.52 16.32 -6.05
N LEU A 114 -4.18 16.15 -4.78
CA LEU A 114 -4.95 15.33 -3.84
C LEU A 114 -6.34 15.89 -3.54
N TYR A 115 -6.50 17.21 -3.46
CA TYR A 115 -7.80 17.78 -3.14
C TYR A 115 -8.75 17.77 -4.36
N GLY A 116 -8.24 17.50 -5.56
CA GLY A 116 -9.04 17.43 -6.79
C GLY A 116 -9.82 16.14 -6.91
N LEU A 117 -9.42 15.12 -6.16
CA LEU A 117 -10.10 13.82 -6.11
C LEU A 117 -11.52 13.91 -5.50
N LEU A 118 -11.73 14.84 -4.56
CA LEU A 118 -13.00 14.99 -3.83
C LEU A 118 -13.76 16.27 -4.21
N ASN A 119 -13.13 17.22 -4.89
CA ASN A 119 -13.76 18.48 -5.24
C ASN A 119 -14.46 18.36 -6.59
N ILE A 120 -15.80 18.24 -6.56
CA ILE A 120 -16.63 18.10 -7.76
C ILE A 120 -16.72 19.43 -8.52
N LYS A 121 -16.52 20.57 -7.84
CA LYS A 121 -16.56 21.92 -8.42
C LYS A 121 -15.16 22.53 -8.56
N ARG A 122 -14.87 23.08 -9.74
CA ARG A 122 -13.65 23.86 -9.98
C ARG A 122 -13.66 25.14 -9.16
N THR A 123 -12.52 25.49 -8.59
CA THR A 123 -12.34 26.82 -7.97
C THR A 123 -11.98 27.82 -9.08
N THR A 124 -12.66 28.98 -9.13
CA THR A 124 -12.45 30.03 -10.14
C THR A 124 -11.23 30.93 -9.89
N ALA A 125 -10.42 30.63 -8.87
CA ALA A 125 -9.22 31.41 -8.55
C ALA A 125 -8.03 30.98 -9.40
N SER A 126 -7.12 31.91 -9.72
CA SER A 126 -5.81 31.60 -10.32
C SER A 126 -5.00 30.69 -9.39
N LYS A 127 -4.36 29.66 -9.96
CA LYS A 127 -3.64 28.63 -9.19
C LYS A 127 -2.29 28.31 -9.84
N ILE A 128 -1.39 27.83 -8.99
CA ILE A 128 0.00 27.55 -9.31
C ILE A 128 0.13 26.28 -10.19
N PHE A 129 -0.72 25.28 -9.98
CA PHE A 129 -0.76 24.04 -10.77
C PHE A 129 -1.90 24.11 -11.78
N THR A 130 -1.62 23.75 -13.03
CA THR A 130 -2.55 23.87 -14.18
C THR A 130 -2.91 22.52 -14.80
N ALA A 131 -2.29 21.43 -14.35
CA ALA A 131 -2.61 20.08 -14.77
C ALA A 131 -2.43 19.09 -13.61
N ASP A 132 -3.14 17.97 -13.65
CA ASP A 132 -3.07 16.91 -12.66
C ASP A 132 -2.98 15.53 -13.33
N MET A 133 -2.43 14.55 -12.60
CA MET A 133 -2.44 13.14 -12.96
C MET A 133 -2.92 12.30 -11.79
N TYR A 134 -3.77 11.33 -12.10
CA TYR A 134 -4.19 10.29 -11.17
C TYR A 134 -3.94 8.94 -11.83
N ARG A 135 -3.28 8.04 -11.12
CA ARG A 135 -3.03 6.67 -11.59
C ARG A 135 -3.37 5.69 -10.49
N ILE A 136 -4.08 4.63 -10.86
CA ILE A 136 -4.54 3.60 -9.94
C ILE A 136 -3.86 2.28 -10.32
N MET A 137 -3.38 1.58 -9.30
CA MET A 137 -2.69 0.30 -9.40
C MET A 137 -1.53 0.29 -10.39
N PRO A 138 -0.54 1.21 -10.30
CA PRO A 138 0.65 1.11 -11.12
C PRO A 138 1.40 -0.19 -10.80
N TYR A 139 1.74 -0.95 -11.83
CA TYR A 139 2.44 -2.22 -11.71
C TYR A 139 3.60 -2.24 -12.70
N GLU A 140 4.77 -2.67 -12.27
CA GLU A 140 5.95 -2.82 -13.13
C GLU A 140 6.65 -4.14 -12.86
N ILE A 141 7.01 -4.83 -13.94
CA ILE A 141 7.79 -6.07 -13.92
C ILE A 141 9.10 -5.89 -14.68
N ARG A 142 10.05 -6.78 -14.41
CA ARG A 142 11.33 -6.81 -15.11
C ARG A 142 11.14 -7.11 -16.59
N LEU A 143 11.67 -6.24 -17.45
CA LEU A 143 11.73 -6.44 -18.89
C LEU A 143 13.10 -6.99 -19.27
N ARG A 144 13.14 -8.23 -19.75
CA ARG A 144 14.38 -8.93 -20.12
C ARG A 144 14.80 -8.61 -21.56
N TRP A 145 15.02 -7.34 -21.85
CA TRP A 145 15.55 -6.88 -23.14
C TRP A 145 17.06 -6.65 -23.07
N PHE A 146 17.70 -6.60 -24.24
CA PHE A 146 19.13 -6.28 -24.38
C PHE A 146 20.05 -7.19 -23.54
N ASP A 147 19.92 -8.50 -23.73
CA ASP A 147 20.71 -9.51 -23.01
C ASP A 147 20.51 -9.44 -21.49
N ASP A 148 19.23 -9.37 -21.09
CA ASP A 148 18.79 -9.29 -19.69
C ASP A 148 19.38 -8.11 -18.90
N ALA A 149 19.66 -7.00 -19.60
CA ALA A 149 20.18 -5.78 -18.99
C ALA A 149 19.33 -5.38 -17.78
N PRO A 150 19.95 -5.08 -16.62
CA PRO A 150 19.23 -4.84 -15.38
C PRO A 150 18.33 -3.60 -15.49
N ASP A 151 17.32 -3.48 -14.63
CA ASP A 151 16.54 -2.26 -14.39
C ASP A 151 15.68 -1.72 -15.57
N TRP A 152 15.59 -2.49 -16.65
CA TRP A 152 14.53 -2.28 -17.63
C TRP A 152 13.22 -2.83 -17.09
N THR A 153 12.17 -2.02 -17.19
CA THR A 153 10.84 -2.41 -16.72
C THR A 153 9.80 -2.19 -17.81
N ILE A 154 8.81 -3.08 -17.82
CA ILE A 154 7.55 -2.86 -18.51
C ILE A 154 6.49 -2.74 -17.44
N GLY A 155 5.70 -1.69 -17.55
CA GLY A 155 4.70 -1.32 -16.57
C GLY A 155 3.36 -1.00 -17.18
N THR A 156 2.36 -1.08 -16.33
CA THR A 156 0.99 -0.68 -16.64
C THR A 156 0.33 -0.07 -15.41
N ALA A 157 -0.91 0.36 -15.56
CA ALA A 157 -1.77 0.79 -14.47
C ALA A 157 -3.19 0.34 -14.77
N ALA A 158 -4.02 0.08 -13.75
CA ALA A 158 -5.42 -0.26 -14.02
C ALA A 158 -6.12 0.88 -14.79
N THR A 159 -5.90 2.11 -14.34
CA THR A 159 -6.35 3.32 -15.02
C THR A 159 -5.40 4.48 -14.75
N GLU A 160 -5.29 5.39 -15.70
CA GLU A 160 -4.68 6.70 -15.49
C GLU A 160 -5.49 7.81 -16.13
N LEU A 161 -5.52 8.97 -15.47
CA LEU A 161 -6.24 10.16 -15.87
C LEU A 161 -5.26 11.32 -15.84
N PHE A 162 -5.09 11.96 -16.99
CA PHE A 162 -4.43 13.25 -17.10
C PHE A 162 -5.47 14.32 -17.33
N ILE A 163 -5.31 15.42 -16.61
CA ILE A 163 -6.17 16.59 -16.68
C ILE A 163 -5.28 17.78 -17.01
N ARG A 164 -5.63 18.52 -18.05
CA ARG A 164 -5.07 19.84 -18.35
C ARG A 164 -6.18 20.85 -18.25
N GLN A 165 -6.08 21.78 -17.32
CA GLN A 165 -6.99 22.90 -17.30
C GLN A 165 -6.51 23.96 -18.28
N SER A 166 -7.34 24.25 -19.27
CA SER A 166 -7.07 25.20 -20.34
C SER A 166 -7.89 26.48 -20.21
N ASP A 167 -9.03 26.42 -19.50
CA ASP A 167 -9.92 27.57 -19.31
C ASP A 167 -10.45 27.71 -17.86
N SER A 168 -11.09 28.86 -17.59
CA SER A 168 -11.68 29.23 -16.29
C SER A 168 -13.11 28.72 -16.08
N SER A 169 -13.68 27.95 -17.00
CA SER A 169 -15.05 27.48 -16.91
C SER A 169 -15.24 26.53 -15.73
N ALA A 170 -16.45 26.58 -15.16
CA ALA A 170 -16.84 25.70 -14.06
C ALA A 170 -17.17 24.27 -14.54
N GLU A 171 -17.22 24.05 -15.86
CA GLU A 171 -17.55 22.78 -16.49
C GLU A 171 -16.27 22.10 -16.98
N TRP A 172 -16.33 20.78 -17.08
CA TRP A 172 -15.20 19.97 -17.51
C TRP A 172 -15.35 19.63 -18.97
N ASP A 173 -14.48 20.16 -19.82
CA ASP A 173 -14.54 19.86 -21.24
C ASP A 173 -13.77 18.59 -21.62
N SER A 174 -14.21 17.99 -22.72
CA SER A 174 -13.67 16.73 -23.24
C SER A 174 -12.24 16.84 -23.82
N ASP A 175 -11.82 18.06 -24.15
CA ASP A 175 -10.51 18.43 -24.70
C ASP A 175 -9.46 18.71 -23.61
N GLU A 176 -9.83 18.53 -22.35
CA GLU A 176 -8.98 18.78 -21.18
C GLU A 176 -8.53 17.49 -20.50
N ARG A 177 -8.93 16.32 -21.00
CA ARG A 177 -8.76 15.04 -20.31
C ARG A 177 -8.26 13.93 -21.22
N LEU A 178 -7.31 13.16 -20.72
CA LEU A 178 -6.88 11.89 -21.31
C LEU A 178 -7.05 10.79 -20.28
N ILE A 179 -7.76 9.73 -20.65
CA ILE A 179 -7.99 8.56 -19.80
C ILE A 179 -7.39 7.33 -20.48
N GLY A 180 -6.45 6.67 -19.80
CA GLY A 180 -5.89 5.39 -20.21
C GLY A 180 -6.42 4.26 -19.34
N VAL A 181 -6.73 3.13 -19.96
CA VAL A 181 -7.01 1.85 -19.28
C VAL A 181 -5.91 0.89 -19.68
N ALA A 182 -5.20 0.33 -18.71
CA ALA A 182 -4.02 -0.49 -18.95
C ALA A 182 -3.00 0.16 -19.92
N PRO A 183 -2.60 1.44 -19.71
CA PRO A 183 -1.55 2.06 -20.52
C PRO A 183 -0.26 1.24 -20.39
N ILE A 184 0.56 1.20 -21.43
CA ILE A 184 1.83 0.46 -21.41
C ILE A 184 2.95 1.48 -21.28
N TYR A 185 3.85 1.26 -20.32
CA TYR A 185 5.05 2.05 -20.10
C TYR A 185 6.28 1.18 -20.20
N ILE A 186 7.26 1.61 -20.99
CA ILE A 186 8.62 1.08 -20.97
C ILE A 186 9.46 2.07 -20.19
N ARG A 187 10.19 1.58 -19.19
CA ARG A 187 10.99 2.42 -18.30
C ARG A 187 12.38 1.84 -18.09
N LYS A 188 13.32 2.71 -17.77
CA LYS A 188 14.68 2.33 -17.36
C LYS A 188 14.98 3.06 -16.06
N ARG A 189 15.40 2.33 -15.02
CA ARG A 189 15.73 2.93 -13.73
C ARG A 189 17.24 3.14 -13.61
N PHE A 190 17.63 4.32 -13.14
CA PHE A 190 19.00 4.65 -12.76
C PHE A 190 19.02 4.99 -11.28
N PHE A 191 19.59 4.11 -10.46
CA PHE A 191 19.69 4.32 -9.03
C PHE A 191 20.84 5.27 -8.71
N LEU A 192 20.52 6.39 -8.05
CA LEU A 192 21.49 7.30 -7.43
C LEU A 192 21.82 6.86 -6.00
N ARG A 193 20.88 6.15 -5.36
CA ARG A 193 21.04 5.46 -4.09
C ARG A 193 20.38 4.09 -4.19
N GLU A 194 21.16 3.05 -3.90
CA GLU A 194 20.75 1.65 -4.01
C GLU A 194 20.19 1.06 -2.72
N GLU A 195 20.22 1.80 -1.60
CA GLU A 195 19.63 1.40 -0.32
C GLU A 195 18.32 2.16 -0.07
N PRO A 196 17.30 1.54 0.55
CA PRO A 196 16.08 2.23 0.97
C PRO A 196 16.34 3.47 1.87
N PRO A 197 15.62 4.59 1.67
CA PRO A 197 14.77 4.87 0.52
C PRO A 197 15.61 5.03 -0.76
N TYR A 198 15.23 4.32 -1.81
CA TYR A 198 15.86 4.42 -3.12
C TYR A 198 15.67 5.82 -3.67
N ILE A 199 16.73 6.33 -4.29
CA ILE A 199 16.67 7.57 -5.06
C ILE A 199 17.01 7.18 -6.49
N MET A 200 16.08 7.40 -7.42
CA MET A 200 16.26 6.96 -8.81
C MET A 200 15.72 7.98 -9.82
N VAL A 201 16.37 8.01 -10.98
CA VAL A 201 15.90 8.71 -12.16
C VAL A 201 15.36 7.67 -13.13
N VAL A 202 14.13 7.88 -13.61
CA VAL A 202 13.40 6.89 -14.40
C VAL A 202 12.86 7.54 -15.67
N PRO A 203 13.63 7.59 -16.77
CA PRO A 203 13.06 7.87 -18.08
C PRO A 203 12.01 6.83 -18.44
N PHE A 204 10.93 7.30 -19.06
CA PHE A 204 9.83 6.46 -19.50
C PHE A 204 9.30 6.89 -20.88
N PHE A 205 8.80 5.89 -21.59
CA PHE A 205 7.99 6.06 -22.78
C PHE A 205 6.74 5.22 -22.61
N GLY A 206 5.58 5.88 -22.64
CA GLY A 206 4.29 5.26 -22.44
C GLY A 206 3.33 5.58 -23.57
N PHE A 207 2.39 4.67 -23.80
CA PHE A 207 1.30 4.88 -24.73
C PHE A 207 0.04 4.20 -24.23
N SER A 208 -1.10 4.82 -24.55
CA SER A 208 -2.44 4.29 -24.33
C SER A 208 -3.16 4.30 -25.68
N GLY A 209 -3.95 3.26 -25.98
CA GLY A 209 -4.66 3.22 -27.26
C GLY A 209 -5.60 2.04 -27.48
N PRO A 210 -5.17 0.77 -27.38
CA PRO A 210 -6.00 -0.33 -27.91
C PRO A 210 -7.24 -0.66 -27.07
N TRP A 211 -7.28 -0.30 -25.78
CA TRP A 211 -8.34 -0.72 -24.85
C TRP A 211 -8.95 0.44 -24.06
N GLY A 212 -8.46 1.67 -24.29
CA GLY A 212 -8.80 2.84 -23.50
C GLY A 212 -9.61 3.88 -24.29
N PRO A 213 -10.29 4.77 -23.57
CA PRO A 213 -11.07 5.86 -24.17
C PRO A 213 -10.24 7.02 -24.74
N SER A 214 -8.93 7.01 -24.54
CA SER A 214 -8.03 8.00 -25.12
C SER A 214 -6.81 7.34 -25.73
N TYR A 215 -6.40 7.87 -26.88
CA TYR A 215 -5.19 7.46 -27.59
C TYR A 215 -4.15 8.54 -27.38
N TYR A 216 -3.09 8.23 -26.65
CA TYR A 216 -2.04 9.19 -26.35
C TYR A 216 -0.69 8.53 -26.17
N VAL A 217 0.34 9.34 -26.36
CA VAL A 217 1.72 9.02 -26.03
C VAL A 217 2.14 9.94 -24.89
N ASN A 218 2.84 9.37 -23.92
CA ASN A 218 3.41 10.07 -22.79
C ASN A 218 4.90 9.74 -22.68
N MET A 219 5.77 10.74 -22.77
CA MET A 219 7.21 10.55 -22.67
C MET A 219 7.80 11.52 -21.67
N GLY A 220 8.81 11.07 -20.92
CA GLY A 220 9.42 11.92 -19.92
C GLY A 220 10.38 11.18 -19.02
N SER A 221 10.62 11.76 -17.85
CA SER A 221 11.40 11.17 -16.78
C SER A 221 10.77 11.47 -15.43
N THR A 222 10.94 10.57 -14.48
CA THR A 222 10.62 10.80 -13.08
C THR A 222 11.86 10.78 -12.21
N PHE A 223 11.85 11.60 -11.16
CA PHE A 223 12.79 11.53 -10.05
C PHE A 223 12.05 10.96 -8.86
N ASP A 224 12.33 9.70 -8.51
CA ASP A 224 11.58 8.96 -7.52
C ASP A 224 12.40 8.83 -6.23
N VAL A 225 11.77 9.13 -5.10
CA VAL A 225 12.23 8.79 -3.76
C VAL A 225 11.22 7.83 -3.17
N GLY A 226 11.58 6.54 -3.08
CA GLY A 226 10.62 5.51 -2.73
C GLY A 226 11.23 4.24 -2.14
N SER A 227 10.39 3.33 -1.68
CA SER A 227 10.82 2.16 -0.90
C SER A 227 9.72 1.12 -0.72
N TYR A 228 9.99 0.07 0.07
CA TYR A 228 8.98 -0.85 0.60
C TYR A 228 8.03 -0.23 1.63
N GLY A 229 8.25 1.01 2.04
CA GLY A 229 7.41 1.69 3.04
C GLY A 229 6.06 2.14 2.52
N GLY A 230 5.73 1.88 1.25
CA GLY A 230 4.41 2.13 0.69
C GLY A 230 4.08 3.62 0.45
N LEU A 231 4.97 4.55 0.77
CA LEU A 231 4.80 5.99 0.49
C LEU A 231 6.01 6.53 -0.27
N ASN A 232 5.76 7.02 -1.49
CA ASN A 232 6.80 7.48 -2.39
C ASN A 232 6.53 8.91 -2.85
N PHE A 233 7.58 9.69 -3.02
CA PHE A 233 7.53 11.03 -3.61
C PHE A 233 8.19 11.02 -4.99
N ARG A 234 7.61 11.75 -5.93
CA ARG A 234 8.02 11.71 -7.33
C ARG A 234 8.04 13.11 -7.93
N GLY A 235 9.14 13.50 -8.54
CA GLY A 235 9.22 14.64 -9.45
C GLY A 235 8.97 14.17 -10.88
N TYR A 236 8.19 14.91 -11.65
CA TYR A 236 7.86 14.57 -13.03
C TYR A 236 8.32 15.67 -13.98
N ALA A 237 8.84 15.26 -15.14
CA ALA A 237 9.08 16.14 -16.27
C ALA A 237 8.78 15.37 -17.55
N GLY A 238 7.93 15.89 -18.42
CA GLY A 238 7.54 15.16 -19.62
C GLY A 238 6.66 15.94 -20.58
N PHE A 239 6.15 15.20 -21.55
CA PHE A 239 5.28 15.69 -22.61
C PHE A 239 4.25 14.61 -22.93
N ILE A 240 2.98 15.02 -22.98
CA ILE A 240 1.87 14.16 -23.35
C ILE A 240 1.16 14.74 -24.57
N ALA A 241 0.78 13.87 -25.50
CA ALA A 241 0.05 14.22 -26.70
C ALA A 241 -0.92 13.10 -27.09
N GLY A 242 -2.19 13.45 -27.34
CA GLY A 242 -3.19 12.50 -27.78
C GLY A 242 -4.56 13.08 -28.00
N THR A 243 -5.55 12.20 -28.08
CA THR A 243 -6.95 12.51 -28.35
C THR A 243 -7.87 11.73 -27.42
N SER A 244 -8.98 12.36 -27.02
CA SER A 244 -10.00 11.77 -26.16
C SER A 244 -11.24 11.43 -26.98
N SER A 245 -11.76 10.19 -26.87
CA SER A 245 -12.92 9.73 -27.65
C SER A 245 -14.20 9.59 -26.82
N LEU A 246 -14.12 9.61 -25.48
CA LEU A 246 -15.24 9.21 -24.61
C LEU A 246 -16.19 10.35 -24.20
N PHE A 247 -15.84 11.60 -24.51
CA PHE A 247 -16.65 12.77 -24.13
C PHE A 247 -16.87 13.79 -25.26
N SER A 248 -16.45 13.50 -26.48
CA SER A 248 -16.55 14.43 -27.62
C SER A 248 -17.80 14.15 -28.46
N GLU A 249 -18.81 15.02 -28.39
CA GLU A 249 -19.94 15.02 -29.35
C GLU A 249 -19.54 15.59 -30.73
N ASN A 250 -18.41 16.31 -30.82
CA ASN A 250 -17.83 16.82 -32.05
C ASN A 250 -16.34 16.44 -32.14
N GLN A 251 -16.01 15.59 -33.12
CA GLN A 251 -14.67 15.17 -33.59
C GLN A 251 -13.44 15.58 -32.75
N THR A 252 -12.78 14.57 -32.16
CA THR A 252 -11.33 14.49 -31.89
C THR A 252 -10.68 15.79 -31.43
N SER A 253 -10.91 16.17 -30.17
CA SER A 253 -10.13 17.25 -29.57
C SER A 253 -8.77 16.71 -29.11
N GLY A 254 -7.70 17.33 -29.63
CA GLY A 254 -6.33 16.95 -29.33
C GLY A 254 -5.85 17.59 -28.03
N VAL A 255 -5.46 16.77 -27.06
CA VAL A 255 -4.88 17.21 -25.80
C VAL A 255 -3.37 17.06 -25.90
N THR A 256 -2.63 18.17 -25.82
CA THR A 256 -1.16 18.14 -25.90
C THR A 256 -0.55 19.22 -25.01
N PHE A 257 0.33 18.82 -24.08
CA PHE A 257 1.02 19.76 -23.21
C PHE A 257 2.32 19.18 -22.63
N PRO A 258 3.37 20.01 -22.49
CA PRO A 258 4.49 19.68 -21.61
C PRO A 258 4.03 19.80 -20.15
N TYR A 259 4.64 19.01 -19.27
CA TYR A 259 4.33 19.06 -17.85
C TYR A 259 5.60 18.89 -17.01
N PHE A 260 5.64 19.63 -15.91
CA PHE A 260 6.64 19.49 -14.86
C PHE A 260 5.95 19.60 -13.51
N GLY A 261 6.29 18.78 -12.53
CA GLY A 261 5.70 18.92 -11.20
C GLY A 261 6.02 17.80 -10.25
N PHE A 262 5.16 17.63 -9.25
CA PHE A 262 5.42 16.72 -8.15
C PHE A 262 4.19 15.86 -7.85
N GLY A 263 4.44 14.64 -7.42
CA GLY A 263 3.42 13.69 -7.02
C GLY A 263 3.82 12.90 -5.79
N VAL A 264 2.80 12.24 -5.25
CA VAL A 264 2.90 11.29 -4.15
C VAL A 264 2.24 10.00 -4.59
N SER A 265 2.74 8.88 -4.09
CA SER A 265 2.10 7.58 -4.27
C SER A 265 1.99 6.87 -2.93
N ALA A 266 0.83 6.25 -2.68
CA ALA A 266 0.52 5.55 -1.47
C ALA A 266 0.17 4.08 -1.77
N LEU A 267 0.51 3.20 -0.82
CA LEU A 267 0.63 1.75 -1.01
C LEU A 267 1.51 1.41 -2.21
N ASP A 268 2.61 2.15 -2.41
CA ASP A 268 3.54 2.01 -3.55
C ASP A 268 4.87 1.41 -3.12
N PHE A 269 5.05 0.13 -3.45
CA PHE A 269 6.22 -0.68 -3.14
C PHE A 269 7.14 -0.70 -4.36
N VAL A 270 8.43 -0.42 -4.16
CA VAL A 270 9.44 -0.33 -5.21
C VAL A 270 10.62 -1.22 -4.85
N ASN A 271 11.05 -2.03 -5.82
CA ASN A 271 12.16 -2.99 -5.66
C ASN A 271 13.24 -2.76 -6.72
N LYS A 272 14.43 -3.30 -6.46
CA LYS A 272 15.53 -3.48 -7.40
C LYS A 272 15.45 -4.82 -8.13
N THR A 273 16.20 -4.94 -9.22
CA THR A 273 16.29 -6.18 -9.99
C THR A 273 16.86 -7.35 -9.17
N GLU A 274 17.85 -7.08 -8.34
CA GLU A 274 18.52 -8.08 -7.47
C GLU A 274 17.60 -8.58 -6.35
N GLU A 275 16.71 -7.71 -5.89
CA GLU A 275 15.73 -7.97 -4.84
C GLU A 275 14.65 -8.98 -5.26
N LEU A 276 14.50 -9.27 -6.56
CA LEU A 276 13.64 -10.35 -7.08
C LEU A 276 14.15 -11.76 -6.75
N PHE A 277 15.35 -11.86 -6.17
CA PHE A 277 16.00 -13.11 -5.79
C PHE A 277 16.23 -13.21 -4.28
N ILE A 278 15.69 -12.26 -3.51
CA ILE A 278 15.70 -12.27 -2.04
C ILE A 278 14.31 -12.73 -1.58
N GLU A 279 14.25 -13.66 -0.63
CA GLU A 279 12.97 -14.12 -0.08
C GLU A 279 12.30 -13.00 0.74
N TRP A 280 10.97 -12.93 0.75
CA TRP A 280 10.21 -11.92 1.50
C TRP A 280 10.63 -11.77 2.96
N LYS A 281 10.98 -12.89 3.62
CA LYS A 281 11.41 -12.92 5.04
C LYS A 281 12.77 -12.26 5.30
N ASP A 282 13.58 -12.11 4.25
CA ASP A 282 14.95 -11.59 4.30
C ASP A 282 15.06 -10.18 3.70
N HIS A 283 13.93 -9.58 3.29
CA HIS A 283 13.91 -8.20 2.83
C HIS A 283 14.09 -7.18 3.95
N ASP A 284 14.88 -6.15 3.67
CA ASP A 284 14.98 -5.00 4.55
C ASP A 284 13.73 -4.13 4.44
N HIS A 285 13.00 -4.02 5.55
CA HIS A 285 11.87 -3.11 5.65
C HIS A 285 12.34 -1.73 6.11
N ASN A 286 11.65 -0.68 5.65
CA ASN A 286 11.96 0.70 6.02
C ASN A 286 10.74 1.45 6.60
N ALA A 287 9.62 0.75 6.82
CA ALA A 287 8.45 1.24 7.52
C ALA A 287 8.13 0.33 8.70
N LEU A 288 7.66 0.94 9.79
CA LEU A 288 7.13 0.26 10.96
C LEU A 288 5.68 -0.20 10.73
N GLU A 289 4.94 0.51 9.90
CA GLU A 289 3.53 0.23 9.59
C GLU A 289 3.26 0.62 8.15
N VAL A 290 2.62 -0.26 7.40
CA VAL A 290 1.96 0.07 6.13
C VAL A 290 0.55 -0.47 6.23
N SER A 291 -0.45 0.42 6.20
CA SER A 291 -1.84 0.03 6.36
C SER A 291 -2.68 0.47 5.16
N GLY A 292 -3.42 -0.48 4.60
CA GLY A 292 -4.39 -0.25 3.54
C GLY A 292 -5.57 0.60 4.03
N LEU A 293 -6.32 0.10 5.01
CA LEU A 293 -7.50 0.77 5.55
C LEU A 293 -7.62 0.51 7.05
N ASN A 294 -7.70 1.56 7.85
CA ASN A 294 -8.08 1.50 9.25
C ASN A 294 -9.46 2.14 9.44
N VAL A 295 -10.36 1.42 10.10
CA VAL A 295 -11.68 1.93 10.49
C VAL A 295 -11.85 1.74 11.98
N ASP A 296 -11.95 2.84 12.71
CA ASP A 296 -12.22 2.87 14.14
C ASP A 296 -13.63 3.42 14.38
N ILE A 297 -14.46 2.68 15.10
CA ILE A 297 -15.77 3.16 15.58
C ILE A 297 -15.56 3.78 16.95
N VAL A 298 -16.04 5.01 17.12
CA VAL A 298 -15.74 5.80 18.31
C VAL A 298 -17.00 6.31 19.01
N ARG A 299 -16.86 6.46 20.32
CA ARG A 299 -17.73 7.22 21.18
C ARG A 299 -17.04 8.53 21.55
N ALA A 300 -17.58 9.62 21.04
CA ALA A 300 -17.21 10.97 21.42
C ALA A 300 -17.91 11.38 22.72
N PHE A 301 -17.21 12.18 23.53
CA PHE A 301 -17.71 12.72 24.79
C PHE A 301 -18.12 14.20 24.69
N SER A 302 -18.27 14.72 23.46
CA SER A 302 -18.91 16.02 23.17
C SER A 302 -20.43 15.89 23.09
N ASP A 303 -21.12 16.95 22.66
CA ASP A 303 -22.56 16.94 22.41
C ASP A 303 -23.00 15.66 21.65
N THR A 304 -23.79 14.83 22.33
CA THR A 304 -24.25 13.51 21.88
C THR A 304 -25.62 13.57 21.20
N SER A 305 -26.18 14.77 21.03
CA SER A 305 -27.52 14.97 20.44
C SER A 305 -27.61 14.51 18.98
N ASP A 306 -26.48 14.47 18.25
CA ASP A 306 -26.45 14.15 16.81
C ASP A 306 -25.38 13.09 16.44
N PRO A 307 -25.63 11.78 16.69
CA PRO A 307 -24.73 10.72 16.27
C PRO A 307 -24.70 10.57 14.74
N PHE A 308 -23.53 10.25 14.19
CA PHE A 308 -23.33 10.07 12.74
C PHE A 308 -24.09 8.88 12.17
N ALA A 309 -24.32 7.84 12.99
CA ALA A 309 -25.09 6.66 12.62
C ALA A 309 -26.36 6.55 13.48
N THR A 310 -27.45 7.15 13.03
CA THR A 310 -28.79 6.97 13.65
C THR A 310 -29.29 5.53 13.54
N THR A 311 -28.78 4.75 12.59
CA THR A 311 -29.15 3.34 12.34
C THR A 311 -28.41 2.33 13.21
N LEU A 312 -27.29 2.69 13.83
CA LEU A 312 -26.57 1.84 14.79
C LEU A 312 -27.03 2.07 16.25
N ASN A 313 -27.94 3.01 16.44
CA ASN A 313 -28.38 3.46 17.75
C ASN A 313 -29.87 3.17 17.91
N ASP A 314 -30.23 2.58 19.05
CA ASP A 314 -31.64 2.46 19.45
C ASP A 314 -32.21 3.89 19.62
N PRO A 315 -33.23 4.28 18.85
CA PRO A 315 -33.84 5.62 18.95
C PRO A 315 -34.47 5.89 20.32
N THR A 316 -34.60 4.88 21.19
CA THR A 316 -35.09 5.01 22.57
C THR A 316 -33.98 5.07 23.63
N ALA A 317 -32.72 4.81 23.26
CA ALA A 317 -31.59 4.94 24.17
C ALA A 317 -31.23 6.42 24.35
N GLY A 318 -31.35 6.94 25.58
CA GLY A 318 -31.01 8.33 25.90
C GLY A 318 -29.53 8.72 25.69
N THR A 319 -28.65 7.76 25.38
CA THR A 319 -27.27 8.04 24.97
C THR A 319 -26.77 6.95 24.02
N PRO A 320 -26.42 7.27 22.76
CA PRO A 320 -25.93 6.27 21.80
C PRO A 320 -24.58 5.68 22.25
N PRO A 321 -24.36 4.34 22.15
CA PRO A 321 -23.09 3.72 22.51
C PRO A 321 -21.93 4.17 21.61
N PHE A 322 -22.22 4.50 20.35
CA PHE A 322 -21.25 4.99 19.37
C PHE A 322 -21.79 6.24 18.67
N THR A 323 -20.92 7.22 18.46
CA THR A 323 -21.31 8.52 17.91
C THR A 323 -20.68 8.79 16.56
N GLY A 324 -19.57 8.13 16.22
CA GLY A 324 -18.78 8.45 15.04
C GLY A 324 -17.80 7.37 14.60
N MET A 325 -16.97 7.71 13.63
CA MET A 325 -15.92 6.87 13.07
C MET A 325 -14.66 7.67 12.72
N ILE A 326 -13.51 7.01 12.80
CA ILE A 326 -12.23 7.49 12.28
C ILE A 326 -11.80 6.54 11.17
N LEU A 327 -11.51 7.06 9.99
CA LEU A 327 -11.08 6.31 8.83
C LEU A 327 -9.73 6.82 8.36
N ARG A 328 -8.74 5.93 8.24
CA ARG A 328 -7.45 6.24 7.63
C ARG A 328 -7.22 5.31 6.46
N PHE A 329 -6.89 5.88 5.31
CA PHE A 329 -6.62 5.14 4.10
C PHE A 329 -5.17 5.33 3.66
N ALA A 330 -4.53 4.22 3.30
CA ALA A 330 -3.17 4.14 2.80
C ALA A 330 -2.18 4.92 3.69
N SER A 331 -1.97 4.44 4.92
CA SER A 331 -1.05 5.05 5.88
C SER A 331 0.30 4.33 5.94
N ALA A 332 1.35 5.11 6.16
CA ALA A 332 2.70 4.62 6.35
C ALA A 332 3.35 5.30 7.55
N SER A 333 4.10 4.53 8.35
CA SER A 333 4.91 5.02 9.47
C SER A 333 6.36 4.61 9.26
N ILE A 334 7.27 5.58 9.25
CA ILE A 334 8.70 5.36 9.07
C ILE A 334 9.41 5.66 10.40
N PRO A 335 10.30 4.78 10.89
CA PRO A 335 11.05 5.06 12.10
C PRO A 335 12.05 6.19 11.87
N VAL A 336 12.13 7.09 12.84
CA VAL A 336 13.17 8.12 12.87
C VAL A 336 14.47 7.44 13.31
N PRO A 337 15.61 7.67 12.62
CA PRO A 337 16.90 7.05 12.95
C PRO A 337 17.55 7.71 14.18
N ILE A 338 16.80 7.89 15.27
CA ILE A 338 17.24 8.49 16.53
C ILE A 338 16.82 7.57 17.67
N GLY A 339 17.72 7.37 18.65
CA GLY A 339 17.44 6.56 19.84
C GLY A 339 17.25 5.07 19.52
N ASP A 340 16.18 4.49 20.03
CA ASP A 340 15.83 3.06 19.94
C ASP A 340 14.96 2.71 18.72
N ARG A 341 14.85 3.64 17.75
CA ARG A 341 14.06 3.48 16.50
C ARG A 341 12.57 3.21 16.73
N ARG A 342 12.06 3.50 17.92
CA ARG A 342 10.63 3.40 18.24
C ARG A 342 9.87 4.69 17.99
N TRP A 343 10.58 5.81 17.90
CA TRP A 343 10.03 7.07 17.41
C TRP A 343 9.75 6.97 15.92
N PHE A 344 8.58 7.42 15.49
CA PHE A 344 8.19 7.39 14.10
C PHE A 344 7.61 8.71 13.62
N ILE A 345 7.73 8.91 12.31
CA ILE A 345 6.98 9.91 11.56
C ILE A 345 6.18 9.15 10.53
N GLY A 346 4.91 9.50 10.39
CA GLY A 346 4.00 8.85 9.47
C GLY A 346 3.04 9.83 8.84
N THR A 347 2.29 9.32 7.88
CA THR A 347 1.22 10.05 7.20
C THR A 347 0.23 9.07 6.59
N SER A 348 -0.88 9.56 6.08
CA SER A 348 -1.86 8.77 5.33
C SER A 348 -2.29 9.50 4.08
N LEU A 349 -2.64 8.77 3.02
CA LEU A 349 -3.16 9.42 1.82
C LEU A 349 -4.42 10.22 2.16
N PHE A 350 -5.30 9.64 2.97
CA PHE A 350 -6.53 10.27 3.43
C PHE A 350 -6.81 9.90 4.89
N ASN A 351 -7.35 10.85 5.64
CA ASN A 351 -7.82 10.67 7.00
C ASN A 351 -9.15 11.42 7.19
N LEU A 352 -10.13 10.75 7.78
CA LEU A 352 -11.43 11.28 8.15
C LEU A 352 -11.67 10.98 9.63
N MET A 353 -11.92 12.02 10.41
CA MET A 353 -12.28 11.98 11.82
C MET A 353 -13.70 12.54 11.96
N ALA A 354 -14.70 11.68 11.82
CA ALA A 354 -16.11 12.04 11.96
C ALA A 354 -16.61 11.60 13.34
N LEU A 355 -16.47 12.45 14.37
CA LEU A 355 -16.73 12.07 15.76
C LEU A 355 -18.22 12.09 16.15
N ASN A 356 -18.97 13.02 15.56
CA ASN A 356 -20.42 13.12 15.53
C ASN A 356 -20.81 13.95 14.29
N LYS A 357 -22.09 14.29 14.05
CA LYS A 357 -22.47 15.05 12.84
C LYS A 357 -21.90 16.47 12.77
N THR A 358 -21.58 17.07 13.90
CA THR A 358 -21.10 18.45 14.01
C THR A 358 -19.59 18.56 14.13
N ASN A 359 -18.90 17.49 14.52
CA ASN A 359 -17.46 17.45 14.77
C ASN A 359 -16.81 16.51 13.76
N VAL A 360 -16.51 17.06 12.59
CA VAL A 360 -15.86 16.33 11.50
C VAL A 360 -14.62 17.08 11.07
N ALA A 361 -13.50 16.37 10.96
CA ALA A 361 -12.28 16.86 10.34
C ALA A 361 -11.75 15.80 9.37
N PHE A 362 -11.15 16.24 8.28
CA PHE A 362 -10.54 15.36 7.30
C PHE A 362 -9.39 16.05 6.58
N GLY A 363 -8.48 15.26 6.02
CA GLY A 363 -7.42 15.78 5.19
C GLY A 363 -6.58 14.72 4.52
N PHE A 364 -5.69 15.22 3.68
CA PHE A 364 -4.76 14.39 2.92
C PHE A 364 -3.35 14.66 3.41
N LEU A 365 -2.56 13.59 3.49
CA LEU A 365 -1.20 13.63 4.01
C LEU A 365 -1.08 14.31 5.38
N PRO A 366 -1.93 14.00 6.39
CA PRO A 366 -1.73 14.55 7.72
C PRO A 366 -0.37 14.12 8.26
N LEU A 367 0.29 14.99 9.01
CA LEU A 367 1.61 14.71 9.57
C LEU A 367 1.43 14.07 10.94
N ARG A 368 1.86 12.82 11.06
CA ARG A 368 1.77 12.04 12.30
C ARG A 368 3.16 11.79 12.88
N THR A 369 3.28 11.89 14.19
CA THR A 369 4.45 11.43 14.92
C THR A 369 4.01 10.70 16.17
N GLY A 370 4.82 9.75 16.63
CA GLY A 370 4.50 8.98 17.81
C GLY A 370 5.66 8.12 18.23
N TYR A 371 5.37 7.27 19.21
CA TYR A 371 6.34 6.35 19.79
C TYR A 371 5.71 4.98 19.97
N ARG A 372 6.34 3.93 19.44
CA ARG A 372 5.83 2.56 19.50
C ARG A 372 6.38 1.82 20.71
N LEU A 373 5.49 1.27 21.53
CA LEU A 373 5.81 0.39 22.65
C LEU A 373 5.29 -1.02 22.36
N ASN A 374 6.19 -2.01 22.26
CA ASN A 374 5.78 -3.41 22.13
C ASN A 374 5.45 -3.93 23.55
N LEU A 375 4.18 -4.22 23.81
CA LEU A 375 3.71 -4.77 25.09
C LEU A 375 3.86 -6.29 25.15
N VAL A 376 3.64 -6.95 24.02
CA VAL A 376 3.92 -8.38 23.79
C VAL A 376 4.78 -8.45 22.53
N ALA A 377 5.75 -9.36 22.50
CA ALA A 377 6.72 -9.47 21.40
C ALA A 377 5.99 -9.56 20.05
N ASP A 378 6.08 -8.47 19.27
CA ASP A 378 5.60 -8.27 17.90
C ASP A 378 4.09 -8.49 17.62
N GLU A 379 3.31 -8.83 18.63
CA GLU A 379 1.86 -9.05 18.52
C GLU A 379 1.02 -7.87 19.01
N LEU A 380 1.38 -7.27 20.15
CA LEU A 380 0.60 -6.20 20.78
C LEU A 380 1.45 -4.95 20.95
N ASN A 381 1.04 -3.88 20.28
CA ASN A 381 1.74 -2.60 20.27
C ASN A 381 0.86 -1.51 20.90
N LEU A 382 1.49 -0.58 21.60
CA LEU A 382 0.87 0.62 22.15
C LEU A 382 1.57 1.85 21.58
N GLU A 383 0.79 2.76 21.01
CA GLU A 383 1.29 3.89 20.23
C GLU A 383 0.60 5.18 20.68
N PRO A 384 1.18 5.94 21.61
CA PRO A 384 0.89 7.36 21.73
C PRO A 384 1.32 8.09 20.45
N PHE A 385 0.42 8.92 19.91
CA PHE A 385 0.67 9.69 18.71
C PHE A 385 0.07 11.11 18.78
N GLY A 386 0.69 12.01 18.03
CA GLY A 386 0.13 13.30 17.67
C GLY A 386 0.06 13.40 16.15
N GLU A 387 -1.06 13.88 15.64
CA GLU A 387 -1.29 14.04 14.21
C GLU A 387 -1.84 15.44 13.93
N PHE A 388 -1.32 16.06 12.87
CA PHE A 388 -1.70 17.39 12.44
C PHE A 388 -2.21 17.33 11.01
N THR A 389 -3.49 17.68 10.86
CA THR A 389 -4.16 17.85 9.58
C THR A 389 -4.17 19.33 9.25
N TYR A 390 -3.61 19.71 8.11
CA TYR A 390 -3.44 21.12 7.73
C TYR A 390 -4.42 21.58 6.64
N PHE A 391 -4.93 20.67 5.81
CA PHE A 391 -5.93 21.00 4.78
C PHE A 391 -6.72 19.74 4.36
N PRO A 392 -8.02 19.87 4.04
CA PRO A 392 -8.85 21.08 4.10
C PRO A 392 -9.36 21.42 5.51
N SER A 393 -9.19 20.51 6.47
CA SER A 393 -9.39 20.81 7.89
C SER A 393 -8.08 21.22 8.53
N THR A 394 -8.14 22.12 9.51
CA THR A 394 -7.01 22.40 10.41
C THR A 394 -7.32 21.75 11.75
N ALA A 395 -6.72 20.59 12.02
CA ALA A 395 -7.03 19.81 13.21
C ALA A 395 -5.79 19.17 13.84
N TRP A 396 -5.78 19.16 15.16
CA TRP A 396 -4.85 18.42 16.00
C TRP A 396 -5.54 17.17 16.53
N HIS A 397 -4.89 16.03 16.37
CA HIS A 397 -5.35 14.74 16.86
C HIS A 397 -4.28 14.15 17.77
N LEU A 398 -4.54 14.18 19.08
CA LEU A 398 -3.66 13.59 20.09
C LEU A 398 -4.33 12.32 20.59
N GLY A 399 -3.65 11.19 20.49
CA GLY A 399 -4.27 9.91 20.83
C GLY A 399 -3.30 8.85 21.28
N ILE A 400 -3.87 7.75 21.74
CA ILE A 400 -3.19 6.49 22.01
C ILE A 400 -3.94 5.39 21.28
N ARG A 401 -3.19 4.55 20.57
CA ARG A 401 -3.70 3.40 19.83
C ARG A 401 -3.00 2.13 20.35
N SER A 402 -3.78 1.16 20.80
CA SER A 402 -3.30 -0.20 21.02
C SER A 402 -3.65 -1.04 19.80
N VAL A 403 -2.69 -1.72 19.20
CA VAL A 403 -2.85 -2.54 18.00
C VAL A 403 -2.47 -3.97 18.29
N LEU A 404 -3.40 -4.90 18.07
CA LEU A 404 -3.17 -6.34 18.15
C LEU A 404 -3.12 -6.92 16.74
N LYS A 405 -1.99 -7.53 16.37
CA LYS A 405 -1.85 -8.28 15.12
C LYS A 405 -2.68 -9.57 15.20
N LEU A 406 -3.56 -9.78 14.22
CA LEU A 406 -4.27 -11.05 14.10
C LEU A 406 -3.42 -12.06 13.33
N PRO A 407 -3.44 -13.35 13.71
CA PRO A 407 -2.81 -14.40 12.91
C PRO A 407 -3.51 -14.51 11.55
N GLU A 408 -2.74 -14.86 10.52
CA GLU A 408 -3.27 -15.13 9.19
C GLU A 408 -4.25 -16.32 9.26
N ILE A 409 -5.46 -16.12 8.76
CA ILE A 409 -6.52 -17.14 8.78
C ILE A 409 -6.69 -17.66 7.35
N GLU A 410 -5.88 -18.65 6.97
CA GLU A 410 -5.90 -19.30 5.65
C GLU A 410 -7.32 -19.77 5.24
N GLN A 411 -8.14 -20.16 6.21
CA GLN A 411 -9.50 -20.69 5.99
C GLN A 411 -10.52 -19.64 5.53
N LEU A 412 -10.25 -18.35 5.73
CA LEU A 412 -11.13 -17.27 5.28
C LEU A 412 -10.80 -16.80 3.86
N GLY A 413 -9.75 -17.34 3.22
CA GLY A 413 -9.36 -16.98 1.84
C GLY A 413 -8.87 -15.53 1.69
N PHE A 414 -8.46 -14.91 2.80
CA PHE A 414 -7.97 -13.54 2.87
C PHE A 414 -6.54 -13.52 3.41
N ASP A 415 -5.56 -13.66 2.52
CA ASP A 415 -4.13 -13.62 2.87
C ASP A 415 -3.60 -12.19 3.09
N PHE A 416 -4.42 -11.27 3.60
CA PHE A 416 -3.97 -9.91 3.93
C PHE A 416 -3.90 -9.71 5.45
N PRO A 417 -2.86 -9.02 5.95
CA PRO A 417 -2.68 -8.83 7.38
C PRO A 417 -3.80 -7.97 7.96
N MET A 418 -4.33 -8.39 9.11
CA MET A 418 -5.41 -7.72 9.81
C MET A 418 -5.00 -7.37 11.24
N THR A 419 -5.56 -6.27 11.76
CA THR A 419 -5.29 -5.81 13.12
C THR A 419 -6.58 -5.44 13.85
N LEU A 420 -6.57 -5.59 15.18
CA LEU A 420 -7.60 -5.05 16.06
C LEU A 420 -7.04 -3.85 16.82
N ASN A 421 -7.81 -2.78 16.84
CA ASN A 421 -7.40 -1.51 17.41
C ASN A 421 -8.27 -1.16 18.63
N VAL A 422 -7.64 -0.64 19.68
CA VAL A 422 -8.32 0.15 20.72
C VAL A 422 -7.75 1.55 20.69
N VAL A 423 -8.60 2.54 20.53
CA VAL A 423 -8.20 3.94 20.34
C VAL A 423 -8.83 4.83 21.39
N ALA A 424 -8.06 5.80 21.89
CA ALA A 424 -8.58 6.88 22.71
C ALA A 424 -7.81 8.17 22.40
N GLY A 425 -8.46 9.32 22.52
CA GLY A 425 -7.78 10.57 22.22
C GLY A 425 -8.66 11.79 22.30
N LEU A 426 -8.09 12.89 21.82
CA LEU A 426 -8.69 14.20 21.69
C LEU A 426 -8.45 14.71 20.27
N VAL A 427 -9.51 15.14 19.60
CA VAL A 427 -9.41 15.88 18.34
C VAL A 427 -9.88 17.31 18.58
N SER A 428 -9.09 18.27 18.12
CA SER A 428 -9.44 19.68 18.19
C SER A 428 -9.11 20.36 16.86
N GLY A 429 -10.08 21.04 16.27
CA GLY A 429 -9.84 21.67 14.98
C GLY A 429 -11.05 22.40 14.42
N SER A 430 -10.90 22.81 13.17
CA SER A 430 -11.95 23.42 12.36
C SER A 430 -11.88 22.89 10.93
N THR A 431 -13.00 22.95 10.24
CA THR A 431 -13.15 22.37 8.90
C THR A 431 -13.73 23.38 7.95
N ASN A 432 -13.03 23.61 6.83
CA ASN A 432 -13.58 24.38 5.73
C ASN A 432 -14.35 23.43 4.79
N LEU A 433 -15.67 23.58 4.72
CA LEU A 433 -16.55 22.69 3.96
C LEU A 433 -16.77 23.10 2.50
N ASP A 434 -16.18 24.21 2.05
CA ASP A 434 -16.20 24.60 0.62
C ASP A 434 -15.55 23.52 -0.27
N VAL A 435 -14.86 22.53 0.33
CA VAL A 435 -14.22 21.39 -0.34
C VAL A 435 -15.11 20.13 -0.37
N LEU A 436 -16.15 20.03 0.45
CA LEU A 436 -17.13 18.92 0.50
C LEU A 436 -18.50 19.40 0.00
N THR A 437 -18.59 19.88 -1.23
CA THR A 437 -19.88 20.19 -1.82
C THR A 437 -20.61 18.87 -2.15
N ASP A 438 -21.80 18.65 -1.60
CA ASP A 438 -22.75 17.51 -1.79
C ASP A 438 -22.95 16.56 -0.60
N PHE A 439 -22.26 16.75 0.54
CA PHE A 439 -22.65 16.08 1.79
C PHE A 439 -23.57 16.99 2.61
N GLU A 440 -24.85 17.05 2.21
CA GLU A 440 -25.87 17.91 2.85
C GLU A 440 -26.04 17.67 4.37
N ASP A 441 -25.65 16.49 4.86
CA ASP A 441 -25.75 16.09 6.27
C ASP A 441 -24.52 16.43 7.12
N LEU A 442 -23.41 16.88 6.52
CA LEU A 442 -22.17 17.22 7.23
C LEU A 442 -22.16 18.72 7.57
N GLN A 443 -22.28 19.06 8.85
CA GLN A 443 -22.10 20.43 9.30
C GLN A 443 -20.62 20.74 9.51
N ALA A 444 -20.20 21.93 9.07
CA ALA A 444 -18.83 22.42 9.23
C ALA A 444 -18.70 23.07 10.60
N PRO A 445 -17.99 22.46 11.57
CA PRO A 445 -17.73 23.16 12.81
C PRO A 445 -16.74 24.30 12.53
N ASP A 446 -17.12 25.53 12.89
CA ASP A 446 -16.21 26.68 12.95
C ASP A 446 -15.02 26.38 13.88
N SER A 447 -15.26 25.61 14.95
CA SER A 447 -14.25 24.98 15.78
C SER A 447 -14.88 23.88 16.65
N PHE A 448 -14.11 22.86 16.99
CA PHE A 448 -14.50 21.82 17.94
C PHE A 448 -13.32 21.29 18.74
N THR A 449 -13.62 20.71 19.90
CA THR A 449 -12.66 19.97 20.74
C THR A 449 -13.40 18.82 21.39
N THR A 450 -13.03 17.59 21.03
CA THR A 450 -13.83 16.41 21.35
C THR A 450 -12.94 15.23 21.76
N PRO A 451 -13.06 14.75 23.01
CA PRO A 451 -12.43 13.51 23.43
C PRO A 451 -13.23 12.31 22.95
N TYR A 452 -12.56 11.18 22.73
CA TYR A 452 -13.21 9.95 22.29
C TYR A 452 -12.51 8.69 22.81
N ILE A 453 -13.25 7.58 22.79
CA ILE A 453 -12.73 6.21 22.93
C ILE A 453 -13.39 5.32 21.89
N GLY A 454 -12.71 4.29 21.41
CA GLY A 454 -13.25 3.42 20.38
C GLY A 454 -12.44 2.16 20.16
N PHE A 455 -12.94 1.38 19.21
CA PHE A 455 -12.35 0.13 18.77
C PHE A 455 -12.38 0.10 17.24
N GLY A 456 -11.43 -0.59 16.63
CA GLY A 456 -11.35 -0.62 15.18
C GLY A 456 -10.69 -1.86 14.63
N ILE A 457 -10.68 -1.90 13.31
CA ILE A 457 -10.07 -2.96 12.53
C ILE A 457 -9.17 -2.32 11.48
N GLY A 458 -7.95 -2.81 11.37
CA GLY A 458 -7.05 -2.55 10.25
C GLY A 458 -7.10 -3.69 9.24
N ILE A 459 -7.17 -3.33 7.95
CA ILE A 459 -7.19 -4.24 6.81
C ILE A 459 -6.00 -3.93 5.93
N GLY A 460 -5.19 -4.96 5.63
CA GLY A 460 -3.92 -4.79 4.94
C GLY A 460 -2.94 -4.00 5.80
N ASP A 461 -2.91 -4.26 7.11
CA ASP A 461 -2.09 -3.57 8.10
C ASP A 461 -0.85 -4.40 8.43
N ALA A 462 0.22 -4.17 7.67
CA ALA A 462 1.51 -4.81 7.88
C ALA A 462 2.29 -4.06 8.96
N LEU A 463 2.45 -4.71 10.11
CA LEU A 463 3.24 -4.22 11.23
C LEU A 463 4.59 -4.90 11.27
N PHE A 464 5.65 -4.08 11.28
CA PHE A 464 7.03 -4.53 11.37
C PHE A 464 7.64 -4.13 12.71
N SER A 465 8.43 -5.03 13.29
CA SER A 465 9.18 -4.76 14.50
C SER A 465 10.36 -3.82 14.20
N PRO A 466 10.84 -3.03 15.18
CA PRO A 466 12.05 -2.24 15.00
C PRO A 466 13.30 -3.07 14.65
N ALA A 467 13.29 -4.38 14.92
CA ALA A 467 14.37 -5.31 14.56
C ALA A 467 14.30 -5.80 13.10
N GLU A 468 13.10 -5.78 12.50
CA GLU A 468 12.89 -6.04 11.07
C GLU A 468 13.17 -4.80 10.21
N VAL A 469 13.07 -3.61 10.81
CA VAL A 469 13.33 -2.35 10.11
C VAL A 469 14.81 -1.98 10.16
N MET A 470 15.44 -1.90 8.98
CA MET A 470 16.87 -1.65 8.79
C MET A 470 17.77 -2.67 9.50
N ARG A 471 17.61 -3.97 9.16
CA ARG A 471 18.65 -4.98 9.46
C ARG A 471 19.94 -4.54 8.76
N ARG A 472 21.06 -4.69 9.44
CA ARG A 472 22.41 -4.54 8.90
C ARG A 472 23.20 -5.77 9.29
#